data_AF-A0A6C0HRL4-F1
#
_entry.id   AF-A0A6C0HRL4-F1
#
_cell.length_a   1.000
_cell.length_b   1.000
_cell.length_c   1.000
_cell.angle_alpha   90.00
_cell.angle_beta   90.00
_cell.angle_gamma   90.00
#
_symmetry.space_group_name_H-M   'P 1'
#
loop_
_entity.id
_entity.type
_entity.pdbx_description
1 polymer ?
#
loop_
_entity_poly.entity_id
_entity_poly.type
_entity_poly.pdbx_seq_one_letter_code
_entity_poly.pdbx_strand_id
1 'polypeptide(L)'
;MSFTRFHDDPCRVAKQLQQSTDVGRWILNVPGNGDKPAYMADPQIRIQTWGGNLMTNCVDLESELRGVNRRASKDCLGKDEYQRYSVPTQKISYPSNSALYTEESRTIMPAWTARDLEQVNWYDLPLNPQENTCMPFQNNLSTRILEKDNFVAQIHCFPDGPEYLIPESLPVNQGKRSLSYPSGPGICTHENSCELVGKYNK
;
A
#
# COMPACT_ATOMS: atom_id res chain seq x y z
N MET A 1 -51.82 42.52 49.71
CA MET A 1 -50.61 42.03 49.00
C MET A 1 -51.03 40.83 48.17
N SER A 2 -51.48 41.05 46.92
CA SER A 2 -51.80 39.93 46.04
C SER A 2 -50.50 39.21 45.68
N PHE A 3 -50.37 37.96 46.09
CA PHE A 3 -49.23 37.11 45.75
C PHE A 3 -49.30 36.75 44.26
N THR A 4 -48.82 37.64 43.38
CA THR A 4 -48.60 37.34 41.96
C THR A 4 -47.32 36.51 41.83
N ARG A 5 -47.37 35.24 42.25
CA ARG A 5 -46.26 34.31 41.98
C ARG A 5 -46.25 33.96 40.51
N PHE A 6 -45.58 34.80 39.71
CA PHE A 6 -45.34 34.56 38.28
C PHE A 6 -44.68 33.20 37.97
N HIS A 7 -44.07 32.56 38.97
CA HIS A 7 -43.55 31.20 38.84
C HIS A 7 -44.67 30.15 38.70
N ASP A 8 -45.78 30.33 39.42
CA ASP A 8 -46.85 29.34 39.54
C ASP A 8 -47.96 29.56 38.47
N ASP A 9 -47.73 30.47 37.52
CA ASP A 9 -48.60 30.66 36.36
C ASP A 9 -48.65 29.36 35.54
N PRO A 10 -49.85 28.80 35.27
CA PRO A 10 -50.00 27.55 34.52
C PRO A 10 -49.27 27.58 33.17
N CYS A 11 -49.24 28.72 32.48
CA CYS A 11 -48.53 28.86 31.20
C CYS A 11 -47.01 28.66 31.36
N ARG A 12 -46.44 29.13 32.47
CA ARG A 12 -45.00 29.04 32.75
C ARG A 12 -44.60 27.65 33.19
N VAL A 13 -45.40 27.03 34.06
CA VAL A 13 -45.23 25.62 34.46
C VAL A 13 -45.29 24.71 33.23
N ALA A 14 -46.27 24.93 32.33
CA ALA A 14 -46.36 24.19 31.08
C ALA A 14 -45.13 24.39 30.20
N LYS A 15 -44.62 25.62 30.07
CA LYS A 15 -43.42 25.89 29.27
C LYS A 15 -42.15 25.27 29.87
N GLN A 16 -42.00 25.29 31.18
CA GLN A 16 -40.87 24.67 31.87
C GLN A 16 -40.89 23.14 31.73
N LEU A 17 -42.06 22.52 31.88
CA LEU A 17 -42.24 21.09 31.62
C LEU A 17 -41.94 20.76 30.16
N GLN A 18 -42.42 21.57 29.22
CA GLN A 18 -42.09 21.43 27.81
C GLN A 18 -40.57 21.47 27.60
N GLN A 19 -39.87 22.50 28.07
CA GLN A 19 -38.41 22.62 27.91
C GLN A 19 -37.64 21.46 28.53
N SER A 20 -38.09 20.96 29.68
CA SER A 20 -37.46 19.81 30.35
C SER A 20 -37.69 18.47 29.62
N THR A 21 -38.82 18.33 28.92
CA THR A 21 -39.21 17.07 28.24
C THR A 21 -38.91 17.07 26.75
N ASP A 22 -38.73 18.24 26.12
CA ASP A 22 -38.59 18.40 24.67
C ASP A 22 -37.38 17.63 24.13
N VAL A 23 -36.26 17.57 24.86
CA VAL A 23 -35.08 16.80 24.43
C VAL A 23 -35.38 15.31 24.36
N GLY A 24 -36.07 14.76 25.36
CA GLY A 24 -36.49 13.36 25.37
C GLY A 24 -37.57 13.07 24.33
N ARG A 25 -38.54 13.98 24.18
CA ARG A 25 -39.58 13.90 23.15
C ARG A 25 -39.00 13.92 21.74
N TRP A 26 -37.96 14.71 21.49
CA TRP A 26 -37.28 14.72 20.20
C TRP A 26 -36.70 13.35 19.86
N ILE A 27 -36.03 12.69 20.81
CA ILE A 27 -35.46 11.33 20.62
C ILE A 27 -36.55 10.30 20.36
N LEU A 28 -37.69 10.38 21.07
CA LEU A 28 -38.78 9.42 20.95
C LEU A 28 -39.65 9.65 19.70
N ASN A 29 -39.77 10.89 19.25
CA ASN A 29 -40.60 11.28 18.10
C ASN A 29 -39.78 11.45 16.81
N VAL A 30 -38.53 10.97 16.76
CA VAL A 30 -37.78 10.95 15.49
C VAL A 30 -38.61 10.15 14.49
N PRO A 31 -38.99 10.74 13.34
CA PRO A 31 -39.74 10.00 12.34
C PRO A 31 -38.92 8.78 11.90
N GLY A 32 -39.46 7.59 12.14
CA GLY A 32 -38.83 6.34 11.76
C GLY A 32 -39.00 6.04 10.27
N ASN A 33 -38.49 4.87 9.84
CA ASN A 33 -38.55 4.37 8.46
C ASN A 33 -39.96 3.96 7.98
N GLY A 34 -41.04 4.32 8.71
CA GLY A 34 -42.42 3.88 8.47
C GLY A 34 -42.68 2.44 8.89
N ASP A 35 -43.92 1.94 8.78
CA ASP A 35 -44.27 0.60 9.33
C ASP A 35 -43.71 -0.57 8.52
N LYS A 36 -43.48 -0.38 7.22
CA LYS A 36 -43.02 -1.43 6.28
C LYS A 36 -41.97 -0.87 5.30
N PRO A 37 -40.77 -0.54 5.79
CA PRO A 37 -39.69 -0.09 4.91
C PRO A 37 -39.26 -1.22 3.97
N ALA A 38 -38.77 -0.84 2.79
CA ALA A 38 -38.12 -1.78 1.91
C ALA A 38 -36.73 -2.15 2.44
N TYR A 39 -36.40 -3.44 2.43
CA TYR A 39 -35.05 -3.90 2.70
C TYR A 39 -34.14 -3.49 1.55
N MET A 40 -33.15 -2.65 1.84
CA MET A 40 -32.17 -2.19 0.86
C MET A 40 -31.10 -3.27 0.71
N ALA A 41 -31.06 -3.93 -0.45
CA ALA A 41 -30.10 -4.99 -0.74
C ALA A 41 -28.75 -4.44 -1.27
N ASP A 42 -28.58 -3.11 -1.32
CA ASP A 42 -27.33 -2.49 -1.69
C ASP A 42 -26.28 -2.64 -0.55
N PRO A 43 -25.17 -3.35 -0.78
CA PRO A 43 -24.11 -3.54 0.22
C PRO A 43 -23.44 -2.25 0.70
N GLN A 44 -23.54 -1.15 -0.04
CA GLN A 44 -22.93 0.13 0.32
C GLN A 44 -23.79 0.92 1.30
N ILE A 45 -25.07 0.58 1.40
CA ILE A 45 -26.01 1.23 2.31
C ILE A 45 -26.03 0.45 3.63
N ARG A 46 -25.47 1.06 4.68
CA ARG A 46 -25.55 0.50 6.03
C ARG A 46 -26.87 0.91 6.69
N ILE A 47 -27.67 -0.09 7.07
CA ILE A 47 -28.87 0.11 7.88
C ILE A 47 -28.45 0.59 9.28
N GLN A 48 -28.88 1.80 9.69
CA GLN A 48 -28.51 2.39 10.98
C GLN A 48 -29.45 2.01 12.13
N THR A 49 -30.73 1.79 11.83
CA THR A 49 -31.77 1.41 12.79
C THR A 49 -32.37 0.07 12.37
N TRP A 50 -33.66 0.04 12.05
CA TRP A 50 -34.33 -1.13 11.50
C TRP A 50 -34.66 -0.85 10.03
N GLY A 51 -34.46 -1.85 9.17
CA GLY A 51 -34.52 -1.66 7.72
C GLY A 51 -35.12 -2.86 7.02
N GLY A 52 -36.28 -3.33 7.50
CA GLY A 52 -36.96 -4.49 6.93
C GLY A 52 -36.42 -5.86 7.37
N ASN A 53 -35.82 -5.95 8.56
CA ASN A 53 -35.32 -7.20 9.14
C ASN A 53 -36.00 -7.60 10.46
N LEU A 54 -37.08 -6.92 10.87
CA LEU A 54 -37.76 -7.21 12.13
C LEU A 54 -38.53 -8.53 12.08
N MET A 55 -38.67 -9.15 13.25
CA MET A 55 -39.55 -10.30 13.48
C MET A 55 -40.73 -9.90 14.37
N THR A 56 -41.76 -10.77 14.46
CA THR A 56 -42.97 -10.49 15.23
C THR A 56 -42.72 -10.27 16.73
N ASN A 57 -41.76 -11.00 17.31
CA ASN A 57 -41.32 -10.81 18.69
C ASN A 57 -39.86 -10.35 18.74
N CYS A 58 -39.61 -9.07 18.43
CA CYS A 58 -38.26 -8.53 18.39
C CYS A 58 -37.63 -8.35 19.79
N VAL A 59 -38.41 -7.97 20.81
CA VAL A 59 -37.89 -7.67 22.15
C VAL A 59 -37.36 -8.91 22.84
N ASP A 60 -38.11 -10.01 22.82
CA ASP A 60 -37.68 -11.25 23.46
C ASP A 60 -36.57 -11.92 22.66
N LEU A 61 -36.63 -11.87 21.32
CA LEU A 61 -35.55 -12.35 20.44
C LEU A 61 -34.23 -11.61 20.74
N GLU A 62 -34.25 -10.28 20.84
CA GLU A 62 -33.07 -9.49 21.19
C GLU A 62 -32.55 -9.85 22.58
N SER A 63 -33.44 -10.09 23.54
CA SER A 63 -33.07 -10.52 24.88
C SER A 63 -32.42 -11.90 24.89
N GLU A 64 -32.90 -12.82 24.04
CA GLU A 64 -32.30 -14.14 23.82
C GLU A 64 -30.92 -14.05 23.15
N LEU A 65 -30.79 -13.26 22.07
CA LEU A 65 -29.54 -13.08 21.34
C LEU A 65 -28.46 -12.44 22.22
N ARG A 66 -28.86 -11.51 23.09
CA ARG A 66 -27.99 -10.93 24.13
C ARG A 66 -27.68 -11.90 25.28
N GLY A 67 -28.40 -13.03 25.36
CA GLY A 67 -28.23 -14.04 26.40
C GLY A 67 -28.75 -13.63 27.77
N VAL A 68 -29.64 -12.62 27.84
CA VAL A 68 -30.23 -12.13 29.11
C VAL A 68 -31.18 -13.18 29.72
N ASN A 69 -31.75 -14.04 28.88
CA ASN A 69 -32.63 -15.13 29.27
C ASN A 69 -31.91 -16.31 29.98
N ARG A 70 -30.57 -16.30 30.05
CA ARG A 70 -29.78 -17.37 30.69
C ARG A 70 -28.70 -16.80 31.61
N ARG A 71 -28.35 -17.56 32.64
CA ARG A 71 -27.25 -17.22 33.54
C ARG A 71 -25.92 -17.58 32.88
N ALA A 72 -24.93 -16.71 32.96
CA ALA A 72 -23.58 -17.03 32.54
C ALA A 72 -22.98 -18.09 33.48
N SER A 73 -22.63 -19.26 32.94
CA SER A 73 -21.89 -20.32 33.64
C SER A 73 -20.49 -20.46 33.04
N LYS A 74 -19.52 -20.88 33.86
CA LYS A 74 -18.15 -21.22 33.39
C LYS A 74 -18.04 -22.68 32.93
N ASP A 75 -18.95 -23.52 33.41
CA ASP A 75 -18.92 -24.94 33.15
C ASP A 75 -19.34 -25.27 31.72
N CYS A 76 -18.81 -26.37 31.20
CA CYS A 76 -19.15 -26.86 29.86
C CYS A 76 -20.49 -27.60 29.81
N LEU A 77 -21.11 -27.82 30.97
CA LEU A 77 -22.37 -28.53 31.12
C LEU A 77 -23.51 -27.67 30.55
N GLY A 78 -24.23 -28.18 29.55
CA GLY A 78 -25.36 -27.49 28.93
C GLY A 78 -25.00 -26.40 27.92
N LYS A 79 -23.73 -26.28 27.50
CA LYS A 79 -23.30 -25.30 26.47
C LYS A 79 -24.06 -25.44 25.15
N ASP A 80 -24.45 -26.65 24.80
CA ASP A 80 -25.13 -26.97 23.53
C ASP A 80 -26.66 -26.84 23.62
N GLU A 81 -27.21 -26.54 24.79
CA GLU A 81 -28.66 -26.46 25.03
C GLU A 81 -29.25 -25.08 24.71
N TYR A 82 -28.65 -24.35 23.78
CA TYR A 82 -29.10 -23.00 23.41
C TYR A 82 -30.56 -22.97 22.91
N GLN A 83 -31.01 -24.07 22.28
CA GLN A 83 -32.38 -24.19 21.78
C GLN A 83 -33.45 -24.21 22.89
N ARG A 84 -33.09 -24.52 24.15
CA ARG A 84 -34.06 -24.51 25.26
C ARG A 84 -34.65 -23.13 25.54
N TYR A 85 -33.92 -22.09 25.16
CA TYR A 85 -34.29 -20.71 25.42
C TYR A 85 -34.77 -19.99 24.14
N SER A 86 -35.05 -20.74 23.07
CA SER A 86 -35.51 -20.18 21.80
C SER A 86 -36.88 -19.53 21.95
N VAL A 87 -36.97 -18.26 21.58
CA VAL A 87 -38.20 -17.49 21.62
C VAL A 87 -39.05 -17.83 20.37
N PRO A 88 -40.34 -18.15 20.55
CA PRO A 88 -41.23 -18.35 19.41
C PRO A 88 -41.44 -17.02 18.67
N THR A 89 -40.98 -16.97 17.43
CA THR A 89 -41.07 -15.76 16.60
C THR A 89 -41.24 -16.12 15.13
N GLN A 90 -41.78 -15.20 14.34
CA GLN A 90 -42.00 -15.39 12.90
C GLN A 90 -41.40 -14.24 12.10
N LYS A 91 -40.91 -14.55 10.91
CA LYS A 91 -40.36 -13.56 9.98
C LYS A 91 -41.49 -12.70 9.42
N ILE A 92 -41.34 -11.38 9.51
CA ILE A 92 -42.24 -10.43 8.83
C ILE A 92 -41.75 -10.26 7.39
N SER A 93 -42.68 -10.24 6.44
CA SER A 93 -42.35 -10.01 5.02
C SER A 93 -42.25 -8.52 4.72
N TYR A 94 -41.08 -8.09 4.26
CA TYR A 94 -40.81 -6.73 3.79
C TYR A 94 -40.51 -6.74 2.29
N PRO A 95 -40.89 -5.69 1.54
CA PRO A 95 -40.48 -5.56 0.15
C PRO A 95 -38.96 -5.39 0.07
N SER A 96 -38.30 -5.99 -0.93
CA SER A 96 -36.87 -5.81 -1.15
C SER A 96 -36.61 -4.83 -2.28
N ASN A 97 -35.68 -3.89 -2.08
CA ASN A 97 -35.17 -3.01 -3.11
C ASN A 97 -33.75 -3.43 -3.48
N SER A 98 -33.57 -3.89 -4.73
CA SER A 98 -32.28 -4.29 -5.29
C SER A 98 -31.63 -3.22 -6.16
N ALA A 99 -32.19 -2.00 -6.20
CA ALA A 99 -31.56 -0.89 -6.90
C ALA A 99 -30.22 -0.58 -6.23
N LEU A 100 -29.15 -0.61 -7.02
CA LEU A 100 -27.84 -0.15 -6.62
C LEU A 100 -27.83 1.37 -6.77
N TYR A 101 -27.63 2.09 -5.67
CA TYR A 101 -27.56 3.56 -5.68
C TYR A 101 -26.13 4.04 -5.82
N THR A 102 -25.16 3.18 -5.56
CA THR A 102 -23.75 3.51 -5.66
C THR A 102 -23.03 2.35 -6.33
N GLU A 103 -22.23 2.65 -7.35
CA GLU A 103 -21.48 1.65 -8.09
C GLU A 103 -20.01 1.66 -7.66
N GLU A 104 -19.60 0.58 -6.98
CA GLU A 104 -18.20 0.37 -6.59
C GLU A 104 -17.71 -0.94 -7.19
N SER A 105 -16.64 -0.87 -7.98
CA SER A 105 -16.04 -2.04 -8.65
C SER A 105 -15.71 -3.16 -7.66
N ARG A 106 -15.21 -2.82 -6.48
CA ARG A 106 -14.86 -3.80 -5.42
C ARG A 106 -16.06 -4.56 -4.88
N THR A 107 -17.26 -3.99 -5.03
CA THR A 107 -18.50 -4.52 -4.49
C THR A 107 -19.30 -5.27 -5.55
N ILE A 108 -19.29 -4.76 -6.80
CA ILE A 108 -19.97 -5.38 -7.94
C ILE A 108 -19.14 -6.56 -8.50
N MET A 109 -17.82 -6.38 -8.61
CA MET A 109 -16.88 -7.37 -9.15
C MET A 109 -15.60 -7.41 -8.31
N PRO A 110 -15.64 -8.03 -7.12
CA PRO A 110 -14.48 -8.09 -6.25
C PRO A 110 -13.33 -8.82 -6.93
N ALA A 111 -12.09 -8.35 -6.76
CA ALA A 111 -10.93 -8.83 -7.51
C ALA A 111 -10.70 -10.36 -7.47
N TRP A 112 -11.18 -11.06 -6.44
CA TRP A 112 -11.09 -12.52 -6.37
C TRP A 112 -11.91 -13.23 -7.46
N THR A 113 -13.06 -12.69 -7.88
CA THR A 113 -13.87 -13.27 -8.97
C THR A 113 -13.16 -13.18 -10.32
N ALA A 114 -12.27 -12.19 -10.50
CA ALA A 114 -11.46 -12.03 -11.69
C ALA A 114 -10.14 -12.82 -11.64
N ARG A 115 -9.65 -13.18 -10.44
CA ARG A 115 -8.42 -13.97 -10.27
C ARG A 115 -8.61 -15.45 -10.57
N ASP A 116 -9.78 -16.00 -10.24
CA ASP A 116 -10.10 -17.40 -10.51
C ASP A 116 -10.40 -17.65 -12.00
N LEU A 117 -10.51 -16.58 -12.79
CA LEU A 117 -10.67 -16.68 -14.24
C LEU A 117 -9.31 -16.93 -14.88
N GLU A 118 -9.19 -18.04 -15.61
CA GLU A 118 -7.98 -18.36 -16.36
C GLU A 118 -7.68 -17.23 -17.35
N GLN A 119 -6.53 -16.56 -17.17
CA GLN A 119 -6.00 -15.66 -18.19
C GLN A 119 -5.39 -16.49 -19.31
N VAL A 120 -6.25 -16.91 -20.23
CA VAL A 120 -5.87 -17.64 -21.42
C VAL A 120 -4.97 -16.75 -22.29
N ASN A 121 -3.67 -17.00 -22.19
CA ASN A 121 -2.67 -16.47 -23.10
C ASN A 121 -1.90 -17.64 -23.75
N TRP A 122 -2.61 -18.44 -24.56
CA TRP A 122 -2.05 -19.63 -25.23
C TRP A 122 -1.31 -19.31 -26.54
N TYR A 123 -1.00 -18.04 -26.84
CA TYR A 123 -0.24 -17.74 -28.05
C TYR A 123 1.26 -17.84 -27.79
N ASP A 124 1.97 -18.49 -28.70
CA ASP A 124 3.42 -18.45 -28.71
C ASP A 124 3.87 -17.03 -29.01
N LEU A 125 4.80 -16.51 -28.21
CA LEU A 125 5.35 -15.18 -28.45
C LEU A 125 6.05 -15.17 -29.82
N PRO A 126 5.70 -14.24 -30.72
CA PRO A 126 6.30 -14.18 -32.06
C PRO A 126 7.79 -13.79 -32.03
N LEU A 127 8.26 -13.22 -30.91
CA LEU A 127 9.63 -12.80 -30.69
C LEU A 127 10.09 -13.28 -29.31
N ASN A 128 11.35 -13.70 -29.21
CA ASN A 128 11.90 -14.14 -27.94
C ASN A 128 12.09 -12.92 -27.01
N PRO A 129 11.43 -12.87 -25.84
CA PRO A 129 11.53 -11.73 -24.93
C PRO A 129 12.95 -11.53 -24.36
N GLN A 130 13.83 -12.52 -24.53
CA GLN A 130 15.22 -12.44 -24.08
C GLN A 130 16.19 -11.85 -25.13
N GLU A 131 15.77 -11.65 -26.38
CA GLU A 131 16.66 -11.23 -27.49
C GLU A 131 17.38 -9.90 -27.24
N ASN A 132 16.75 -8.95 -26.54
CA ASN A 132 17.31 -7.61 -26.28
C ASN A 132 17.61 -7.36 -24.81
N THR A 133 17.87 -8.43 -24.04
CA THR A 133 18.19 -8.31 -22.60
C THR A 133 19.55 -7.67 -22.34
N CYS A 134 20.48 -7.83 -23.28
CA CYS A 134 21.83 -7.29 -23.17
C CYS A 134 21.93 -5.95 -23.91
N MET A 135 22.61 -4.96 -23.30
CA MET A 135 22.96 -3.72 -23.99
C MET A 135 23.93 -4.03 -25.14
N PRO A 136 23.71 -3.51 -26.37
CA PRO A 136 24.58 -3.79 -27.51
C PRO A 136 25.92 -3.01 -27.46
N PHE A 137 26.11 -2.19 -26.43
CA PHE A 137 27.29 -1.37 -26.22
C PHE A 137 27.84 -1.57 -24.80
N GLN A 138 29.13 -1.33 -24.65
CA GLN A 138 29.79 -1.42 -23.34
C GLN A 138 29.28 -0.31 -22.43
N ASN A 139 28.70 -0.71 -21.30
CA ASN A 139 28.22 0.18 -20.24
C ASN A 139 29.22 0.17 -19.07
N ASN A 140 29.22 1.22 -18.24
CA ASN A 140 30.11 1.39 -17.07
C ASN A 140 31.62 1.44 -17.39
N LEU A 141 31.99 1.87 -18.60
CA LEU A 141 33.37 2.20 -18.92
C LEU A 141 33.74 3.57 -18.36
N SER A 142 34.92 3.67 -17.73
CA SER A 142 35.48 4.96 -17.33
C SER A 142 36.11 5.64 -18.54
N THR A 143 35.32 6.45 -19.25
CA THR A 143 35.77 7.21 -20.43
C THR A 143 37.00 8.04 -20.11
N ARG A 144 37.09 8.64 -18.91
CA ARG A 144 38.28 9.38 -18.46
C ARG A 144 39.55 8.54 -18.44
N ILE A 145 39.49 7.29 -17.96
CA ILE A 145 40.66 6.41 -17.92
C ILE A 145 41.05 6.00 -19.34
N LEU A 146 40.05 5.67 -20.17
CA LEU A 146 40.27 5.31 -21.57
C LEU A 146 40.93 6.45 -22.36
N GLU A 147 40.44 7.68 -22.22
CA GLU A 147 41.03 8.86 -22.85
C GLU A 147 42.47 9.09 -22.34
N LYS A 148 42.69 9.01 -21.03
CA LYS A 148 44.03 9.16 -20.43
C LYS A 148 45.01 8.11 -20.96
N ASP A 149 44.60 6.85 -21.04
CA ASP A 149 45.47 5.75 -21.47
C ASP A 149 45.72 5.75 -23.00
N ASN A 150 44.76 6.26 -23.78
CA ASN A 150 44.86 6.37 -25.25
C ASN A 150 45.37 7.74 -25.73
N PHE A 151 45.61 8.70 -24.82
CA PHE A 151 46.06 10.05 -25.19
C PHE A 151 47.47 10.02 -25.77
N VAL A 152 47.62 10.58 -26.97
CA VAL A 152 48.91 10.83 -27.61
C VAL A 152 49.12 12.34 -27.69
N ALA A 153 50.08 12.85 -26.93
CA ALA A 153 50.40 14.27 -26.91
C ALA A 153 50.96 14.71 -28.27
N GLN A 154 50.34 15.73 -28.87
CA GLN A 154 50.87 16.43 -30.04
C GLN A 154 51.50 17.74 -29.60
N ILE A 155 52.70 18.03 -30.10
CA ILE A 155 53.38 19.30 -29.85
C ILE A 155 52.91 20.29 -30.92
N HIS A 156 52.51 21.49 -30.52
CA HIS A 156 52.21 22.57 -31.46
C HIS A 156 53.49 23.11 -32.10
N CYS A 157 53.52 23.20 -33.42
CA CYS A 157 54.67 23.74 -34.15
C CYS A 157 54.91 25.20 -33.75
N PHE A 158 56.12 25.54 -33.29
CA PHE A 158 56.54 26.92 -33.04
C PHE A 158 57.18 27.51 -34.31
N PRO A 159 56.68 28.65 -34.84
CA PRO A 159 57.14 29.17 -36.12
C PRO A 159 58.54 29.82 -36.13
N ASP A 160 59.13 30.15 -34.97
CA ASP A 160 60.36 30.97 -34.91
C ASP A 160 61.60 30.25 -34.31
N GLY A 161 61.67 28.92 -34.36
CA GLY A 161 62.84 28.13 -33.92
C GLY A 161 63.68 27.58 -35.09
N PRO A 162 64.98 27.28 -34.91
CA PRO A 162 65.79 26.67 -35.96
C PRO A 162 65.21 25.30 -36.36
N GLU A 163 65.15 25.06 -37.66
CA GLU A 163 64.39 24.03 -38.40
C GLU A 163 64.77 22.56 -38.14
N TYR A 164 65.35 22.23 -36.98
CA TYR A 164 65.83 20.87 -36.64
C TYR A 164 65.20 20.24 -35.40
N LEU A 165 64.05 20.74 -34.94
CA LEU A 165 63.25 20.07 -33.91
C LEU A 165 61.85 19.75 -34.46
N ILE A 166 61.79 18.74 -35.32
CA ILE A 166 60.53 18.11 -35.71
C ILE A 166 59.92 17.50 -34.45
N PRO A 167 58.68 17.81 -34.06
CA PRO A 167 58.06 17.13 -32.95
C PRO A 167 57.70 15.71 -33.35
N GLU A 168 58.62 14.77 -33.17
CA GLU A 168 58.26 13.36 -33.02
C GLU A 168 57.26 13.25 -31.87
N SER A 169 56.17 12.50 -32.07
CA SER A 169 55.21 12.22 -31.00
C SER A 169 55.95 11.63 -29.80
N LEU A 170 55.92 12.31 -28.66
CA LEU A 170 56.57 11.82 -27.44
C LEU A 170 56.02 10.42 -27.11
N PRO A 171 56.87 9.44 -26.76
CA PRO A 171 56.41 8.10 -26.42
C PRO A 171 55.61 8.15 -25.10
N VAL A 172 54.29 8.24 -25.18
CA VAL A 172 53.40 8.38 -24.00
C VAL A 172 53.26 7.09 -23.19
N ASN A 173 53.95 6.01 -23.58
CA ASN A 173 53.93 4.72 -22.87
C ASN A 173 55.34 4.21 -22.53
N GLN A 174 56.19 5.03 -21.88
CA GLN A 174 57.40 4.50 -21.23
C GLN A 174 57.08 3.68 -19.95
N GLY A 175 55.83 3.65 -19.49
CA GLY A 175 55.39 2.85 -18.34
C GLY A 175 54.96 1.40 -18.65
N LYS A 176 54.97 0.96 -19.91
CA LYS A 176 54.57 -0.41 -20.31
C LYS A 176 55.65 -1.20 -21.06
N ARG A 177 56.82 -0.60 -21.28
CA ARG A 177 58.02 -1.31 -21.74
C ARG A 177 58.98 -1.34 -20.57
N SER A 178 59.40 -2.54 -20.14
CA SER A 178 60.51 -2.68 -19.20
C SER A 178 61.66 -1.80 -19.67
N LEU A 179 62.08 -0.81 -18.88
CA LEU A 179 63.29 -0.05 -19.17
C LEU A 179 64.45 -1.05 -19.16
N SER A 180 64.86 -1.47 -20.34
CA SER A 180 66.03 -2.32 -20.55
C SER A 180 67.15 -1.41 -21.04
N TYR A 181 68.19 -1.25 -20.23
CA TYR A 181 69.44 -0.68 -20.69
C TYR A 181 70.21 -1.76 -21.48
N PRO A 182 70.95 -1.43 -22.55
CA PRO A 182 71.60 -2.41 -23.43
C PRO A 182 72.64 -3.34 -22.78
N SER A 183 72.95 -3.19 -21.48
CA SER A 183 73.85 -4.09 -20.73
C SER A 183 73.70 -4.01 -19.20
N GLY A 184 72.52 -3.64 -18.68
CA GLY A 184 72.26 -3.59 -17.23
C GLY A 184 71.20 -4.61 -16.79
N PRO A 185 71.30 -5.22 -15.59
CA PRO A 185 70.23 -6.07 -15.08
C PRO A 185 68.96 -5.25 -14.82
N GLY A 186 67.80 -5.80 -15.19
CA GLY A 186 66.50 -5.14 -15.04
C GLY A 186 66.16 -4.89 -13.57
N ILE A 187 65.93 -3.62 -13.22
CA ILE A 187 65.87 -3.17 -11.82
C ILE A 187 64.45 -3.24 -11.24
N CYS A 188 63.40 -3.33 -12.07
CA CYS A 188 62.01 -3.34 -11.60
C CYS A 188 61.10 -4.25 -12.45
N THR A 189 60.44 -5.23 -11.83
CA THR A 189 59.27 -5.94 -12.38
C THR A 189 58.00 -5.44 -11.71
N HIS A 190 56.86 -5.51 -12.40
CA HIS A 190 55.57 -4.94 -11.97
C HIS A 190 54.95 -5.57 -10.70
N GLU A 191 55.57 -6.63 -10.17
CA GLU A 191 55.19 -7.22 -8.90
C GLU A 191 56.34 -6.94 -7.91
N ASN A 192 56.12 -5.99 -6.98
CA ASN A 192 57.00 -5.60 -5.86
C ASN A 192 58.34 -4.91 -6.20
N SER A 193 58.27 -3.58 -6.39
CA SER A 193 59.38 -2.69 -6.72
C SER A 193 60.37 -2.36 -5.56
N CYS A 194 60.45 -3.15 -4.49
CA CYS A 194 61.23 -2.78 -3.29
C CYS A 194 62.10 -3.90 -2.68
N GLU A 195 62.34 -5.02 -3.38
CA GLU A 195 63.25 -6.07 -2.86
C GLU A 195 64.59 -6.06 -3.61
N LEU A 196 65.70 -5.93 -2.88
CA LEU A 196 67.05 -5.99 -3.43
C LEU A 196 67.41 -7.43 -3.76
N VAL A 197 67.44 -7.79 -5.05
CA VAL A 197 67.93 -9.08 -5.53
C VAL A 197 69.46 -9.04 -5.61
N GLY A 198 70.14 -9.66 -4.63
CA GLY A 198 71.56 -9.99 -4.73
C GLY A 198 72.33 -9.98 -3.40
N LYS A 199 72.28 -11.08 -2.62
CA LYS A 199 73.31 -11.38 -1.62
C LYS A 199 74.53 -11.95 -2.35
N TYR A 200 75.66 -11.23 -2.33
CA TYR A 200 76.94 -11.73 -2.81
C TYR A 200 77.46 -12.81 -1.84
N ASN A 201 77.66 -14.04 -2.33
CA ASN A 201 78.52 -15.03 -1.70
C ASN A 201 79.79 -15.19 -2.55
N LYS A 202 80.94 -15.21 -1.87
CA LYS A 202 82.30 -15.41 -2.40
C LYS A 202 82.43 -16.67 -3.24
#